data_AF-A0A9X4IJI5-F1
#
_entry.id   AF-A0A9X4IJI5-F1
#
_cell.length_a   1.000
_cell.length_b   1.000
_cell.length_c   1.000
_cell.angle_alpha   90.00
_cell.angle_beta   90.00
_cell.angle_gamma   90.00
#
_symmetry.space_group_name_H-M   'P 1'
#
loop_
_entity.id
_entity.type
_entity.pdbx_description
1 polymer ?
#
loop_
_entity_poly.entity_id
_entity_poly.type
_entity_poly.pdbx_seq_one_letter_code
_entity_poly.pdbx_strand_id
1 'polypeptide(L)' 'MDQNEINRERTTRMLSAAIVVRAAAKATGLARGSVDCPLCTGKVRFAVNPPNGHVRAACETPDCFSFIE' A
#
# COMPACT_ATOMS: atom_id res chain seq x y z
N MET A 1 -19.14 -14.78 -9.53
CA MET A 1 -17.70 -14.54 -9.34
C MET A 1 -17.18 -15.66 -8.46
N ASP A 2 -16.20 -16.41 -8.95
CA ASP A 2 -15.58 -17.51 -8.22
C ASP A 2 -14.60 -16.97 -7.15
N GLN A 3 -14.38 -17.70 -6.06
CA GLN A 3 -13.49 -17.26 -4.97
C GLN A 3 -12.06 -17.02 -5.45
N ASN A 4 -11.60 -17.76 -6.47
CA ASN A 4 -10.28 -17.60 -7.06
C ASN A 4 -10.15 -16.24 -7.78
N GLU A 5 -11.23 -15.79 -8.45
CA GLU A 5 -11.27 -14.50 -9.13
C GLU A 5 -11.18 -13.34 -8.14
N ILE A 6 -11.97 -13.39 -7.05
CA ILE A 6 -11.96 -12.40 -5.98
C ILE A 6 -10.57 -12.29 -5.33
N ASN A 7 -9.93 -13.43 -5.08
CA ASN A 7 -8.59 -13.46 -4.50
C ASN A 7 -7.55 -12.85 -5.45
N ARG A 8 -7.67 -13.08 -6.76
CA ARG A 8 -6.76 -12.53 -7.77
C ARG A 8 -6.89 -11.02 -7.90
N GLU A 9 -8.12 -10.51 -7.88
CA GLU A 9 -8.38 -9.07 -7.89
C GLU A 9 -7.81 -8.39 -6.64
N ARG A 10 -8.05 -8.94 -5.45
CA ARG A 10 -7.49 -8.41 -4.20
C ARG A 10 -5.96 -8.41 -4.21
N THR A 11 -5.35 -9.48 -4.71
CA THR A 11 -3.89 -9.61 -4.80
C THR A 11 -3.31 -8.56 -5.76
N THR A 12 -3.91 -8.41 -6.94
CA THR A 12 -3.49 -7.41 -7.93
C THR A 12 -3.55 -6.00 -7.34
N ARG A 13 -4.66 -5.67 -6.67
CA ARG A 13 -4.86 -4.36 -6.02
C ARG A 13 -3.81 -4.09 -4.94
N MET A 14 -3.51 -5.07 -4.09
CA MET A 14 -2.46 -4.94 -3.07
C MET A 14 -1.07 -4.75 -3.67
N LEU A 15 -0.72 -5.52 -4.71
CA LEU A 15 0.57 -5.40 -5.38
C LEU A 15 0.76 -4.01 -6.00
N SER A 16 -0.27 -3.47 -6.67
CA SER A 16 -0.22 -2.11 -7.21
C SER A 16 -0.01 -1.06 -6.12
N ALA A 17 -0.70 -1.19 -4.98
CA ALA A 17 -0.53 -0.29 -3.85
C ALA A 17 0.88 -0.38 -3.24
N ALA A 18 1.42 -1.58 -3.06
CA ALA A 18 2.75 -1.80 -2.51
C ALA A 18 3.86 -1.17 -3.37
N ILE A 19 3.76 -1.31 -4.70
CA ILE A 19 4.72 -0.71 -5.64
C ILE A 19 4.74 0.81 -5.52
N VAL A 20 3.56 1.46 -5.50
CA VAL A 20 3.44 2.91 -5.39
C VAL A 20 4.02 3.41 -4.07
N VAL A 21 3.66 2.75 -2.96
CA VAL A 21 4.16 3.13 -1.63
C VAL A 21 5.67 2.98 -1.54
N ARG A 22 6.24 1.87 -2.00
CA ARG A 22 7.71 1.67 -2.01
C ARG A 22 8.42 2.72 -2.86
N ALA A 23 7.90 3.01 -4.04
CA ALA A 23 8.47 4.02 -4.92
C ALA A 23 8.51 5.40 -4.24
N ALA A 24 7.43 5.79 -3.57
CA ALA A 24 7.34 7.05 -2.86
C ALA A 24 8.22 7.11 -1.60
N ALA A 25 8.26 6.02 -0.81
CA ALA A 25 9.15 5.91 0.33
C ALA A 25 10.62 6.09 -0.10
N LYS A 26 11.02 5.44 -1.20
CA LYS A 26 12.36 5.57 -1.77
C LYS A 26 12.63 6.97 -2.32
N ALA A 27 11.68 7.57 -3.04
CA ALA A 27 11.83 8.89 -3.64
C ALA A 27 11.96 10.01 -2.59
N THR A 28 11.23 9.89 -1.49
CA THR A 28 11.25 10.88 -0.40
C THR A 28 12.39 10.66 0.59
N GLY A 29 12.92 9.43 0.70
CA GLY A 29 13.88 9.06 1.73
C GLY A 29 13.30 9.13 3.15
N LEU A 30 11.98 9.29 3.28
CA LEU A 30 11.32 9.46 4.57
C LEU A 30 10.91 8.10 5.14
N ALA A 31 11.15 7.92 6.43
CA ALA A 31 10.68 6.75 7.18
C ALA A 31 9.15 6.72 7.35
N ARG A 32 8.44 7.80 7.02
CA ARG A 32 6.98 7.90 7.08
C ARG A 32 6.47 8.97 6.12
N GLY A 33 5.28 8.78 5.59
CA GLY A 33 4.66 9.77 4.71
C GLY A 33 3.27 9.37 4.26
N SER A 34 2.77 10.08 3.25
CA SER A 34 1.49 9.79 2.62
C SER A 34 1.59 9.91 1.10
N VAL A 35 0.86 9.06 0.38
CA VAL A 35 0.71 9.09 -1.09
C VAL A 35 -0.75 8.97 -1.49
N ASP A 36 -1.05 9.26 -2.74
CA ASP A 36 -2.36 9.00 -3.32
C ASP A 36 -2.57 7.49 -3.54
N CYS A 37 -3.75 7.01 -3.16
CA CYS A 37 -4.17 5.63 -3.33
C CYS A 37 -4.45 5.36 -4.82
N PRO A 38 -3.80 4.37 -5.44
CA PRO A 38 -4.04 4.04 -6.85
C PRO A 38 -5.40 3.35 -7.08
N LEU A 39 -6.14 3.01 -6.02
CA LEU A 39 -7.40 2.25 -6.11
C LEU A 39 -8.64 3.10 -5.91
N CYS A 40 -8.62 3.97 -4.88
CA CYS A 40 -9.80 4.74 -4.46
C CYS A 40 -9.56 6.25 -4.45
N THR A 41 -8.40 6.71 -4.93
CA THR A 41 -7.94 8.12 -4.92
C THR A 41 -7.84 8.80 -3.55
N GLY A 42 -8.11 8.09 -2.45
CA GLY A 42 -7.85 8.53 -1.08
C GLY A 42 -6.36 8.63 -0.75
N LYS A 43 -6.03 8.93 0.51
CA LYS A 43 -4.63 8.96 0.96
C LYS A 43 -4.21 7.63 1.59
N VAL A 44 -2.97 7.25 1.35
CA VAL A 44 -2.32 6.08 1.95
C VAL A 44 -1.23 6.57 2.87
N ARG A 45 -1.33 6.29 4.16
CA ARG A 45 -0.22 6.52 5.10
C ARG A 45 0.72 5.35 5.06
N PHE A 46 2.01 5.61 4.99
CA PHE A 46 3.04 4.58 5.06
C PHE A 46 4.09 4.91 6.11
N ALA A 47 4.76 3.87 6.59
CA ALA A 47 5.99 3.97 7.33
C ALA A 47 6.93 2.83 6.97
N VAL A 48 8.21 3.16 6.84
CA VAL A 48 9.31 2.21 6.65
C VAL A 48 9.92 1.97 8.02
N ASN A 49 10.04 0.71 8.41
CA ASN A 49 10.66 0.34 9.67
C ASN A 49 12.19 0.35 9.49
N PRO A 50 12.94 1.24 10.17
CA PRO A 50 14.39 1.39 9.98
C PRO A 50 15.23 0.10 10.14
N PRO A 51 14.93 -0.82 11.08
CA PRO A 51 15.77 -1.99 11.33
C PRO A 51 15.77 -3.03 10.21
N ASN A 52 14.65 -3.18 9.50
CA ASN A 52 14.42 -4.28 8.57
C ASN A 52 13.89 -3.83 7.19
N GLY A 53 13.65 -2.53 7.02
CA GLY A 53 13.17 -1.96 5.76
C GLY A 53 11.73 -2.34 5.41
N HIS A 54 11.03 -3.05 6.30
CA HIS A 54 9.65 -3.45 6.11
C HIS A 54 8.73 -2.24 6.02
N VAL A 55 7.81 -2.27 5.06
CA VAL A 55 6.89 -1.16 4.81
C VAL A 55 5.52 -1.53 5.33
N ARG A 56 4.99 -0.70 6.23
CA ARG A 56 3.60 -0.76 6.64
C ARG A 56 2.83 0.36 5.96
N ALA A 57 1.67 0.05 5.40
CA ALA A 57 0.82 1.05 4.79
C ALA A 57 -0.67 0.76 4.97
N ALA A 58 -1.46 1.81 5.10
CA ALA A 58 -2.90 1.73 5.20
C ALA A 58 -3.55 2.90 4.45
N CYS A 59 -4.57 2.60 3.66
CA CYS A 59 -5.40 3.63 3.07
C CYS A 59 -6.36 4.20 4.13
N GLU A 60 -6.53 5.53 4.14
CA GLU A 60 -7.47 6.20 5.04
C GLU A 60 -8.94 5.98 4.63
N THR A 61 -9.18 5.55 3.38
CA THR A 61 -10.53 5.16 2.93
C THR A 61 -10.92 3.83 3.60
N PRO A 62 -12.08 3.77 4.28
CA PRO A 62 -12.58 2.54 4.88
C PRO A 62 -12.64 1.39 3.87
N ASP A 63 -12.28 0.19 4.31
CA ASP A 63 -12.35 -1.05 3.52
C ASP A 63 -11.58 -1.04 2.19
N CYS A 64 -10.60 -0.14 2.03
CA CYS A 64 -9.77 -0.10 0.82
C CYS A 64 -8.62 -1.12 0.84
N PHE A 65 -7.57 -0.87 1.63
CA PHE A 65 -6.52 -1.86 1.89
C PHE A 65 -5.65 -1.45 3.09
N SER A 66 -4.99 -2.45 3.67
CA SER A 66 -3.84 -2.26 4.56
C SER A 66 -2.88 -3.45 4.39
N PHE A 67 -1.57 -3.20 4.49
CA PHE A 67 -0.56 -4.23 4.38
C PHE A 67 0.68 -3.94 5.22
N ILE A 68 1.41 -5.00 5.54
CA ILE A 68 2.78 -4.99 6.06
C ILE A 68 3.54 -6.02 5.24
N GLU A 69 4.71 -5.64 4.73
CA GLU A 69 5.62 -6.54 4.00
C GLU A 69 7.00 -6.53 4.59
#